data_AF-A0A7X9G3I9-F1
#
_entry.id   AF-A0A7X9G3I9-F1
#
_cell.length_a   1.000
_cell.length_b   1.000
_cell.length_c   1.000
_cell.angle_alpha   90.00
_cell.angle_beta   90.00
_cell.angle_gamma   90.00
#
_symmetry.space_group_name_H-M   'P 1'
#
loop_
_entity.id
_entity.type
_entity.pdbx_description
1 polymer ?
#
loop_
_entity_poly.entity_id
_entity_poly.type
_entity_poly.pdbx_seq_one_letter_code
_entity_poly.pdbx_strand_id
1 'polypeptide(L)'
;MLNILEKTFLFGLGTLAITKNKAEAFVREASKEANLSPEEGNQLLNVILEEGKNAKANLNAAVEEVIASRGQSLIPGYKSISSLEKRIADLEDRLAKLEPAAKTE
;
A
#
# COMPACT_ATOMS: atom_id res chain seq x y z
N MET A 1 19.66 -22.44 8.70
CA MET A 1 19.08 -22.85 7.41
C MET A 1 17.58 -22.79 7.60
N LEU A 2 16.93 -21.73 7.11
CA LEU A 2 15.48 -21.59 7.28
C LEU A 2 14.82 -22.80 6.62
N ASN A 3 14.10 -23.59 7.41
CA ASN A 3 13.53 -24.87 7.00
C ASN A 3 12.59 -24.64 5.81
N ILE A 4 12.41 -25.65 4.96
CA ILE A 4 11.47 -25.60 3.83
C ILE A 4 10.09 -25.06 4.29
N LEU A 5 9.70 -25.34 5.54
CA LEU A 5 8.49 -24.86 6.19
C LEU A 5 8.41 -23.32 6.35
N GLU A 6 9.50 -22.68 6.80
CA GLU A 6 9.54 -21.20 6.87
C GLU A 6 9.49 -20.59 5.48
N LYS A 7 10.16 -21.22 4.51
CA LYS A 7 10.11 -20.78 3.12
C LYS A 7 8.74 -20.95 2.48
N THR A 8 8.04 -22.07 2.72
CA THR A 8 6.66 -22.29 2.21
C THR A 8 5.64 -21.45 2.95
N PHE A 9 5.84 -21.17 4.24
CA PHE A 9 5.03 -20.21 4.98
C PHE A 9 5.20 -18.80 4.39
N LEU A 10 6.44 -18.33 4.22
CA LEU A 10 6.72 -17.02 3.59
C LEU A 10 6.23 -16.95 2.14
N PHE A 11 6.37 -18.03 1.36
CA PHE A 11 5.82 -18.11 0.00
C PHE A 11 4.29 -18.15 -0.01
N GLY A 12 3.67 -18.88 0.91
CA GLY A 12 2.22 -19.03 1.01
C GLY A 12 1.52 -17.76 1.52
N LEU A 13 2.16 -17.03 2.43
CA LEU A 13 1.71 -15.73 2.92
C LEU A 13 1.82 -14.63 1.87
N GLY A 14 2.85 -14.68 1.02
CA GLY A 14 3.08 -13.67 -0.01
C GLY A 14 2.22 -13.85 -1.26
N THR A 15 1.87 -15.10 -1.63
CA THR A 15 1.09 -15.39 -2.85
C THR A 15 -0.41 -15.60 -2.61
N LEU A 16 -0.82 -15.91 -1.38
CA LEU A 16 -2.23 -16.05 -1.01
C LEU A 16 -2.50 -15.06 0.13
N ALA A 17 -3.32 -14.04 -0.14
CA ALA A 17 -3.83 -13.18 0.92
C ALA A 17 -4.32 -14.04 2.09
N ILE A 18 -3.70 -13.90 3.27
CA ILE A 18 -4.20 -14.58 4.46
C ILE A 18 -5.60 -14.04 4.72
N THR A 19 -6.57 -14.96 4.71
CA THR A 19 -7.92 -14.69 5.16
C THR A 19 -8.11 -15.33 6.53
N LYS A 20 -9.06 -14.82 7.31
CA LYS A 20 -9.39 -15.37 8.63
C LYS A 20 -9.59 -16.89 8.58
N ASN A 21 -10.32 -17.37 7.58
CA ASN A 21 -10.59 -18.80 7.37
C ASN A 21 -9.32 -19.63 7.11
N LYS A 22 -8.32 -19.07 6.41
CA LYS A 22 -7.04 -19.76 6.17
C LYS A 22 -6.16 -19.78 7.41
N ALA A 23 -6.15 -18.69 8.18
CA ALA A 23 -5.46 -18.65 9.47
C ALA A 23 -6.06 -19.66 10.46
N GLU A 24 -7.40 -19.75 10.53
CA GLU A 24 -8.10 -20.75 11.35
C GLU A 24 -7.74 -22.19 10.95
N ALA A 25 -7.72 -22.49 9.65
CA ALA A 25 -7.34 -23.82 9.16
C ALA A 25 -5.89 -24.17 9.51
N PHE A 26 -4.96 -23.23 9.31
CA PHE A 26 -3.54 -23.40 9.62
C PHE A 26 -3.31 -23.64 11.11
N VAL A 27 -3.91 -22.81 11.96
CA VAL A 27 -3.79 -22.94 13.41
C VAL A 27 -4.41 -24.25 13.88
N ARG A 28 -5.54 -24.68 13.31
CA ARG A 28 -6.16 -25.96 13.66
C ARG A 28 -5.28 -27.16 13.30
N GLU A 29 -4.55 -27.10 12.19
CA GLU A 29 -3.62 -28.15 11.78
C GLU A 29 -2.38 -28.16 12.68
N ALA A 30 -1.79 -26.98 12.92
CA ALA A 30 -0.66 -26.81 13.82
C ALA A 30 -0.98 -27.23 15.27
N SER A 31 -2.16 -26.89 15.79
CA SER A 31 -2.61 -27.29 17.13
C SER A 31 -2.74 -28.81 17.26
N LYS A 32 -3.15 -29.51 16.19
CA LYS A 32 -3.24 -30.98 16.20
C LYS A 32 -1.86 -31.63 16.22
N GLU A 33 -0.91 -31.11 15.44
CA GLU A 33 0.45 -31.65 15.41
C GLU A 33 1.23 -31.35 16.69
N ALA A 34 1.00 -30.17 17.29
CA ALA A 34 1.67 -29.72 18.49
C ALA A 34 0.95 -30.08 19.80
N ASN A 35 -0.19 -30.79 19.75
CA ASN A 35 -1.05 -31.11 20.90
C ASN A 35 -1.42 -29.87 21.76
N LEU A 36 -1.67 -28.74 21.11
CA LEU A 36 -2.09 -27.53 21.79
C LEU A 36 -3.55 -27.65 22.26
N SER A 37 -3.83 -27.07 23.43
CA SER A 37 -5.20 -26.92 23.91
C SER A 37 -6.02 -25.99 23.00
N PRO A 38 -7.37 -26.10 23.02
CA PRO A 38 -8.25 -25.19 22.30
C PRO A 38 -8.00 -23.71 22.64
N GLU A 39 -7.69 -23.42 23.91
CA GLU A 39 -7.36 -22.08 24.39
C GLU A 39 -6.05 -21.56 23.75
N GLU A 40 -4.99 -22.36 23.74
CA GLU A 40 -3.70 -21.97 23.13
C GLU A 40 -3.82 -21.77 21.61
N GLY A 41 -4.59 -22.62 20.93
CA GLY A 41 -4.89 -22.45 19.51
C GLY A 41 -5.62 -21.14 19.23
N ASN A 42 -6.65 -20.81 20.00
CA ASN A 42 -7.37 -19.54 19.85
C ASN A 42 -6.49 -18.31 20.13
N GLN A 43 -5.59 -18.40 21.12
CA GLN A 43 -4.62 -17.34 21.39
C GLN A 43 -3.67 -17.13 20.20
N LEU A 44 -3.11 -18.20 19.64
CA LEU A 44 -2.26 -18.14 18.45
C LEU A 44 -2.97 -17.54 17.25
N LEU A 45 -4.22 -17.93 17.02
CA LEU A 45 -5.04 -17.37 15.94
C LEU A 45 -5.22 -15.86 16.13
N ASN A 46 -5.54 -15.40 17.34
CA ASN A 46 -5.72 -13.99 17.62
C ASN A 46 -4.43 -13.19 17.40
N VAL A 47 -3.27 -13.72 17.81
CA VAL A 47 -1.97 -13.09 17.58
C VAL A 47 -1.69 -12.96 16.08
N ILE A 48 -1.90 -14.04 15.30
CA ILE A 48 -1.69 -14.01 13.85
C ILE A 48 -2.62 -12.99 13.16
N LEU A 49 -3.87 -12.89 13.61
CA LEU A 49 -4.83 -11.93 13.05
C LEU A 49 -4.50 -10.48 13.41
N GLU A 50 -4.14 -10.20 14.65
CA GLU A 50 -3.71 -8.87 15.10
C GLU A 50 -2.45 -8.43 14.35
N GLU A 51 -1.42 -9.29 14.28
CA GLU A 51 -0.20 -8.92 13.58
C GLU A 51 -0.36 -8.87 12.07
N GLY A 52 -1.28 -9.65 11.50
CA GLY A 52 -1.70 -9.48 10.12
C GLY A 52 -2.32 -8.10 9.85
N LYS A 53 -3.15 -7.58 10.76
CA LYS A 53 -3.72 -6.23 10.64
C LYS A 53 -2.64 -5.16 10.73
N ASN A 54 -1.75 -5.27 11.73
CA ASN A 54 -0.67 -4.31 11.95
C ASN A 54 0.29 -4.28 10.76
N ALA A 55 0.70 -5.45 10.26
CA ALA A 55 1.55 -5.56 9.07
C ALA A 55 0.87 -4.94 7.83
N LYS A 56 -0.44 -5.16 7.64
CA LYS A 56 -1.20 -4.56 6.53
C LYS A 56 -1.28 -3.04 6.65
N ALA A 57 -1.52 -2.52 7.84
CA ALA A 57 -1.55 -1.08 8.09
C ALA A 57 -0.19 -0.42 7.80
N ASN A 58 0.90 -1.03 8.29
CA ASN A 58 2.25 -0.55 8.05
C ASN A 58 2.64 -0.61 6.56
N LEU A 59 2.25 -1.68 5.87
CA LEU A 59 2.45 -1.80 4.42
C LEU A 59 1.71 -0.70 3.68
N ASN A 60 0.43 -0.48 4.01
CA ASN A 60 -0.37 0.59 3.39
C ASN A 60 0.27 1.96 3.61
N ALA A 61 0.70 2.26 4.84
CA ALA A 61 1.38 3.51 5.16
C ALA A 61 2.70 3.68 4.36
N ALA A 62 3.50 2.62 4.26
CA ALA A 62 4.73 2.65 3.46
C ALA A 62 4.44 2.85 1.95
N VAL A 63 3.38 2.22 1.43
CA VAL A 63 2.95 2.41 0.04
C VAL A 63 2.46 3.85 -0.18
N GLU A 64 1.65 4.39 0.72
CA GLU A 64 1.19 5.77 0.68
C GLU A 64 2.36 6.76 0.72
N GLU A 65 3.36 6.52 1.58
CA GLU A 65 4.57 7.35 1.65
C GLU A 65 5.37 7.30 0.34
N VAL A 66 5.52 6.12 -0.27
CA VAL A 66 6.18 5.98 -1.57
C VAL A 66 5.41 6.70 -2.68
N ILE A 67 4.08 6.62 -2.67
CA ILE A 67 3.22 7.33 -3.64
C ILE A 67 3.26 8.84 -3.39
N ALA A 68 3.26 9.30 -2.15
CA ALA A 68 3.36 10.73 -1.83
C ALA A 68 4.73 11.30 -2.25
N SER A 69 5.82 10.57 -1.96
CA SER A 69 7.19 11.02 -2.23
C SER A 69 7.63 10.86 -3.68
N ARG A 70 7.16 9.81 -4.37
CA ARG A 70 7.60 9.44 -5.72
C ARG A 70 6.48 9.26 -6.73
N GLY A 71 5.22 9.20 -6.31
CA GLY A 71 4.06 8.97 -7.18
C GLY A 71 3.96 10.01 -8.31
N GLN A 72 4.33 11.26 -8.04
CA GLN A 72 4.43 12.29 -9.07
C GLN A 72 5.44 11.92 -10.18
N SER A 73 6.55 11.26 -9.86
CA SER A 73 7.50 10.79 -10.88
C SER A 73 7.11 9.44 -11.50
N LEU A 74 6.23 8.67 -10.83
CA LEU A 74 5.78 7.35 -11.28
C LEU A 74 4.56 7.43 -12.20
N ILE A 75 3.74 8.48 -12.10
CA ILE A 75 2.59 8.70 -12.98
C ILE A 75 3.09 9.15 -14.36
N PRO A 76 2.91 8.35 -15.42
CA PRO A 76 3.24 8.75 -16.77
C PRO A 76 2.47 10.03 -17.12
N GLY A 77 3.17 11.06 -17.56
CA GLY A 77 2.57 12.33 -17.95
C GLY A 77 2.52 13.42 -16.88
N TYR A 78 2.91 13.15 -15.62
CA TYR A 78 2.97 14.20 -14.59
C TYR A 78 3.86 15.39 -15.01
N LYS A 79 5.04 15.10 -15.57
CA LYS A 79 5.93 16.15 -16.13
C LYS A 79 5.27 16.93 -17.26
N SER A 80 4.50 16.26 -18.11
CA SER A 80 3.80 16.89 -19.23
C SER A 80 2.68 17.80 -18.72
N ILE A 81 1.91 17.34 -17.74
CA ILE A 81 0.84 18.12 -17.10
C ILE A 81 1.44 19.34 -16.40
N SER A 82 2.47 19.17 -15.57
CA SER A 82 3.13 20.30 -14.88
C SER A 82 3.74 21.32 -15.84
N SER A 83 4.26 20.87 -16.99
CA SER A 83 4.75 21.76 -18.05
C SER A 83 3.62 22.56 -18.71
N LEU A 84 2.47 21.91 -18.96
CA LEU A 84 1.29 22.56 -19.51
C LEU A 84 0.70 23.60 -18.53
N GLU A 85 0.61 23.27 -17.24
CA GLU A 85 0.16 24.21 -16.20
C GLU A 85 1.01 25.47 -16.15
N LYS A 86 2.35 25.34 -16.20
CA LYS A 86 3.26 26.49 -16.25
C LYS A 86 3.06 27.35 -17.50
N ARG A 87 2.85 26.71 -18.65
CA ARG A 87 2.61 27.42 -19.92
C ARG A 87 1.28 28.17 -19.89
N ILE A 88 0.24 27.58 -19.29
CA ILE A 88 -1.06 28.22 -19.13
C ILE A 88 -0.91 29.45 -18.22
N ALA A 89 -0.24 29.32 -17.08
CA ALA A 89 -0.02 30.44 -16.16
C ALA A 89 0.78 31.59 -16.81
N ASP A 90 1.82 31.29 -17.60
CA ASP A 90 2.56 32.32 -18.37
C ASP A 90 1.66 33.02 -19.40
N LEU A 91 0.82 32.26 -20.11
CA LEU A 91 -0.11 32.81 -21.08
C LEU A 91 -1.19 33.68 -20.42
N GLU A 92 -1.70 33.28 -19.26
CA GLU A 92 -2.65 34.04 -18.47
C GLU A 92 -2.06 35.36 -17.96
N ASP A 93 -0.82 35.34 -17.43
CA ASP A 93 -0.11 36.54 -16.98
C ASP A 93 0.17 37.50 -18.13
N ARG A 94 0.55 36.96 -19.30
CA ARG A 94 0.74 37.77 -20.53
C ARG A 94 -0.57 38.36 -21.02
N LEU A 95 -1.67 37.62 -20.98
CA LEU A 95 -2.99 38.11 -21.37
C LEU A 95 -3.44 39.23 -20.42
N ALA A 96 -3.28 39.04 -19.10
CA ALA A 96 -3.60 40.05 -18.09
C ALA A 96 -2.79 41.35 -18.26
N LYS A 97 -1.57 41.27 -18.79
CA LYS A 97 -0.74 42.45 -19.13
C LYS A 97 -1.14 43.13 -20.44
N LEU A 98 -1.80 42.42 -21.36
CA LEU A 98 -2.24 42.92 -22.66
C LEU A 98 -3.68 43.48 -22.64
N GLU A 99 -4.56 42.95 -21.80
CA GLU A 99 -5.92 43.44 -21.61
C GLU A 99 -6.06 44.90 -21.14
N PRO A 100 -5.16 45.50 -20.32
CA PRO A 100 -5.25 46.94 -20.00
C PRO A 100 -4.98 47.85 -21.21
N ALA A 101 -4.42 47.35 -22.32
CA ALA A 101 -4.24 48.14 -23.54
C ALA A 101 -5.47 48.12 -24.47
N ALA A 102 -6.35 47.11 -24.37
CA ALA A 102 -7.48 46.94 -25.28
C ALA A 102 -8.78 47.66 -24.85
N LYS A 103 -8.80 48.31 -23.67
CA LYS A 103 -9.95 49.09 -23.16
C LYS A 103 -9.76 50.61 -23.25
N THR A 104 -8.74 51.08 -23.97
CA THR A 104 -8.40 52.52 -24.06
C THR A 104 -8.33 53.05 -25.49
N GLU A 105 -9.00 52.41 -26.45
CA GLU A 105 -9.34 52.99 -27.77
C GLU A 105 -10.85 52.98 -27.99
#